data_AF-A0A6J2EL30-F1
#
_entry.id   AF-A0A6J2EL30-F1
#
_cell.length_a   1.000
_cell.length_b   1.000
_cell.length_c   1.000
_cell.angle_alpha   90.00
_cell.angle_beta   90.00
_cell.angle_gamma   90.00
#
_symmetry.space_group_name_H-M   'P 1'
#
loop_
_entity.id
_entity.type
_entity.pdbx_description
1 polymer ?
#
loop_
_entity_poly.entity_id
_entity_poly.type
_entity_poly.pdbx_seq_one_letter_code
_entity_poly.pdbx_strand_id
1 'polypeptide(L)'
;MATSLRTPSFTSCSSSSTDTDDEGVRGTCEDASMCKRFAVSLGYWHDPYIQHFVRLSKERKAPEINRGYFARVHGVSQLIKAFLRKTECHCQILNLGAGMDTTFWRLKDEDLLPSKYFEVDFPMIVTRKLHSLKVKPFLLQPIIELHSEDPLQNDGHLLDSKRYAIIGADLRDLPELEEKLKKCNMNPQLPTLLVTECVLVYMTPEQSANLLKWAASSFDTAMFINYEQVNMDDRFGQIMIENLRRRQCDLAGVETCKSLESQKERLLLNGWETASAVDMMELYSKLPQAEVSRIESLEFLDEMELLEQLMQHYCLCWATKGGHALGLKEITY
;
A
#
# COMPACT_ATOMS: atom_id res chain seq x y z
N MET A 1 15.95 -58.73 -33.08
CA MET A 1 16.17 -57.37 -33.59
C MET A 1 15.30 -56.42 -32.78
N ALA A 2 15.85 -55.24 -32.51
CA ALA A 2 15.38 -54.25 -31.56
C ALA A 2 13.97 -53.71 -31.86
N THR A 3 13.25 -53.33 -30.81
CA THR A 3 12.53 -52.05 -30.77
C THR A 3 12.33 -51.64 -29.31
N SER A 4 13.01 -50.55 -28.96
CA SER A 4 12.98 -49.88 -27.66
C SER A 4 11.65 -49.17 -27.46
N LEU A 5 10.96 -49.45 -26.36
CA LEU A 5 9.84 -48.66 -25.89
C LEU A 5 10.38 -47.47 -25.09
N ARG A 6 10.30 -46.27 -25.67
CA ARG A 6 10.52 -45.00 -24.96
C ARG A 6 9.35 -44.75 -24.02
N THR A 7 9.62 -44.70 -22.72
CA THR A 7 8.74 -44.10 -21.72
C THR A 7 8.74 -42.58 -21.88
N PRO A 8 7.58 -41.90 -21.86
CA PRO A 8 7.53 -40.45 -21.83
C PRO A 8 7.84 -39.97 -20.40
N SER A 9 8.93 -39.23 -20.25
CA SER A 9 9.22 -38.46 -19.04
C SER A 9 8.27 -37.27 -18.98
N PHE A 10 7.22 -37.36 -18.18
CA PHE A 10 6.46 -36.19 -17.74
C PHE A 10 7.29 -35.46 -16.69
N THR A 11 8.01 -34.42 -17.09
CA THR A 11 8.43 -33.36 -16.18
C THR A 11 7.17 -32.58 -15.80
N SER A 12 6.66 -32.81 -14.59
CA SER A 12 5.64 -31.96 -13.98
C SER A 12 6.26 -30.59 -13.70
N CYS A 13 5.97 -29.62 -14.56
CA CYS A 13 6.28 -28.22 -14.32
C CYS A 13 5.36 -27.72 -13.21
N SER A 14 5.87 -27.57 -11.99
CA SER A 14 5.14 -27.07 -10.83
C SER A 14 5.12 -25.55 -10.76
N SER A 15 4.97 -24.87 -11.91
CA SER A 15 5.02 -23.40 -12.00
C SER A 15 3.66 -22.74 -12.23
N SER A 16 2.56 -23.48 -12.30
CA SER A 16 1.29 -22.92 -12.79
C SER A 16 0.39 -22.26 -11.75
N SER A 17 0.58 -22.51 -10.43
CA SER A 17 -0.32 -21.97 -9.40
C SER A 17 0.13 -20.61 -8.86
N THR A 18 1.44 -20.42 -8.66
CA THR A 18 2.00 -19.15 -8.17
C THR A 18 1.86 -18.02 -9.20
N ASP A 19 2.07 -18.33 -10.48
CA ASP A 19 1.95 -17.34 -11.57
C ASP A 19 0.50 -16.86 -11.76
N THR A 20 -0.49 -17.74 -11.56
CA THR A 20 -1.92 -17.38 -11.66
C THR A 20 -2.38 -16.55 -10.47
N ASP A 21 -1.92 -16.87 -9.27
CA ASP A 21 -2.25 -16.09 -8.06
C ASP A 21 -1.65 -14.68 -8.17
N ASP A 22 -0.42 -14.56 -8.68
CA ASP A 22 0.22 -13.26 -8.89
C ASP A 22 -0.49 -12.41 -9.95
N GLU A 23 -1.12 -13.02 -10.98
CA GLU A 23 -1.92 -12.27 -11.95
C GLU A 23 -3.14 -11.61 -11.31
N GLY A 24 -3.85 -12.37 -10.47
CA GLY A 24 -4.97 -11.86 -9.68
C GLY A 24 -4.56 -10.76 -8.71
N VAL A 25 -3.47 -10.97 -7.97
CA VAL A 25 -2.90 -9.97 -7.05
C VAL A 25 -2.52 -8.70 -7.81
N ARG A 26 -1.85 -8.79 -8.95
CA ARG A 26 -1.52 -7.62 -9.79
C ARG A 26 -2.76 -6.90 -10.32
N GLY A 27 -3.87 -7.62 -10.54
CA GLY A 27 -5.17 -7.04 -10.92
C GLY A 27 -5.76 -6.10 -9.87
N THR A 28 -5.47 -6.33 -8.58
CA THR A 28 -5.97 -5.50 -7.47
C THR A 28 -5.48 -4.05 -7.54
N CYS A 29 -4.32 -3.81 -8.15
CA CYS A 29 -3.81 -2.46 -8.42
C CYS A 29 -4.78 -1.68 -9.33
N GLU A 30 -5.35 -2.31 -10.37
CA GLU A 30 -6.30 -1.62 -11.26
C GLU A 30 -7.59 -1.30 -10.50
N ASP A 31 -8.12 -2.25 -9.74
CA ASP A 31 -9.35 -2.09 -8.95
C ASP A 31 -9.22 -0.96 -7.92
N ALA A 32 -8.16 -0.95 -7.11
CA ALA A 32 -7.92 0.09 -6.12
C ALA A 32 -7.76 1.46 -6.77
N SER A 33 -7.03 1.54 -7.89
CA SER A 33 -6.82 2.79 -8.62
C SER A 33 -8.13 3.32 -9.21
N MET A 34 -8.97 2.45 -9.78
CA MET A 34 -10.27 2.84 -10.32
C MET A 34 -11.22 3.35 -9.23
N CYS A 35 -11.29 2.68 -8.08
CA CYS A 35 -12.10 3.11 -6.95
C CYS A 35 -11.62 4.46 -6.38
N LYS A 36 -10.30 4.63 -6.19
CA LYS A 36 -9.71 5.90 -5.77
C LYS A 36 -10.04 7.03 -6.76
N ARG A 37 -9.82 6.82 -8.07
CA ARG A 37 -10.13 7.83 -9.09
C ARG A 37 -11.63 8.16 -9.16
N PHE A 38 -12.50 7.17 -8.98
CA PHE A 38 -13.94 7.40 -8.97
C PHE A 38 -14.35 8.28 -7.77
N ALA A 39 -13.90 7.97 -6.56
CA ALA A 39 -14.18 8.79 -5.38
C ALA A 39 -13.61 10.22 -5.50
N VAL A 40 -12.41 10.39 -6.06
CA VAL A 40 -11.85 11.73 -6.38
C VAL A 40 -12.75 12.51 -7.33
N SER A 41 -13.30 11.85 -8.36
CA SER A 41 -14.19 12.51 -9.33
C SER A 41 -15.51 13.00 -8.72
N LEU A 42 -15.91 12.42 -7.59
CA LEU A 42 -17.07 12.83 -6.79
C LEU A 42 -16.72 13.86 -5.70
N GLY A 43 -15.44 14.20 -5.53
CA GLY A 43 -14.99 15.21 -4.57
C GLY A 43 -14.73 14.70 -3.15
N TYR A 44 -14.56 13.38 -2.95
CA TYR A 44 -14.24 12.85 -1.62
C TYR A 44 -12.90 13.38 -1.09
N TRP A 45 -11.87 13.48 -1.94
CA TRP A 45 -10.63 14.22 -1.68
C TRP A 45 -10.05 14.79 -2.97
N HIS A 46 -9.07 15.69 -2.83
CA HIS A 46 -8.38 16.29 -3.95
C HIS A 46 -7.17 15.46 -4.39
N ASP A 47 -7.14 15.05 -5.66
CA ASP A 47 -6.00 14.39 -6.28
C ASP A 47 -5.98 14.72 -7.80
N PRO A 48 -5.16 15.70 -8.23
CA PRO A 48 -5.07 16.07 -9.64
C PRO A 48 -4.20 15.08 -10.45
N TYR A 49 -3.57 14.10 -9.81
CA TYR A 49 -2.56 13.23 -10.41
C TYR A 49 -3.14 11.88 -10.84
N ILE A 50 -4.05 11.30 -10.06
CA ILE A 50 -4.56 9.92 -10.27
C ILE A 50 -5.20 9.72 -11.65
N GLN A 51 -5.76 10.79 -12.22
CA GLN A 51 -6.35 10.77 -13.57
C GLN A 51 -5.35 10.41 -14.69
N HIS A 52 -4.06 10.54 -14.42
CA HIS A 52 -2.99 10.23 -15.37
C HIS A 52 -2.53 8.77 -15.33
N PHE A 53 -2.90 8.00 -14.29
CA PHE A 53 -2.48 6.61 -14.12
C PHE A 53 -3.56 5.59 -14.45
N VAL A 54 -4.82 5.90 -14.19
CA VAL A 54 -5.95 4.97 -14.36
C VAL A 54 -7.11 5.69 -14.98
N ARG A 55 -7.90 5.07 -15.87
CA ARG A 55 -9.11 5.65 -16.47
C ARG A 55 -10.23 5.90 -15.44
N LEU A 56 -11.13 6.84 -15.72
CA LEU A 56 -12.34 7.01 -14.91
C LEU A 56 -13.31 5.85 -15.17
N SER A 57 -13.75 5.16 -14.12
CA SER A 57 -14.79 4.13 -14.22
C SER A 57 -16.08 4.74 -14.73
N LYS A 58 -16.74 4.07 -15.68
CA LYS A 58 -18.10 4.43 -16.12
C LYS A 58 -19.17 3.83 -15.21
N GLU A 59 -18.84 2.74 -14.54
CA GLU A 59 -19.73 2.09 -13.58
C GLU A 59 -19.64 2.81 -12.24
N ARG A 60 -20.82 3.10 -11.66
CA ARG A 60 -20.91 3.69 -10.34
C ARG A 60 -20.39 2.70 -9.30
N LYS A 61 -19.66 3.22 -8.31
CA LYS A 61 -19.36 2.52 -7.07
C LYS A 61 -20.41 2.89 -6.03
N ALA A 62 -20.77 1.94 -5.17
CA ALA A 62 -21.75 2.19 -4.13
C ALA A 62 -21.19 3.21 -3.10
N PRO A 63 -22.04 4.09 -2.51
CA PRO A 63 -21.57 5.17 -1.64
C PRO A 63 -20.70 4.71 -0.47
N GLU A 64 -21.02 3.56 0.12
CA GLU A 64 -20.27 2.95 1.22
C GLU A 64 -18.84 2.56 0.82
N ILE A 65 -18.63 2.18 -0.46
CA ILE A 65 -17.30 1.93 -1.01
C ILE A 65 -16.50 3.23 -1.09
N ASN A 66 -17.12 4.31 -1.60
CA ASN A 66 -16.44 5.61 -1.72
C ASN A 66 -16.09 6.20 -0.34
N ARG A 67 -17.02 6.12 0.63
CA ARG A 67 -16.78 6.49 2.03
C ARG A 67 -15.68 5.62 2.67
N GLY A 68 -15.67 4.33 2.40
CA GLY A 68 -14.59 3.40 2.78
C GLY A 68 -13.21 3.85 2.27
N TYR A 69 -13.11 4.13 0.97
CA TYR A 69 -11.87 4.62 0.37
C TYR A 69 -11.47 6.01 0.90
N PHE A 70 -12.42 6.89 1.19
CA PHE A 70 -12.12 8.16 1.84
C PHE A 70 -11.50 7.96 3.22
N ALA A 71 -12.12 7.16 4.10
CA ALA A 71 -11.60 6.89 5.44
C ALA A 71 -10.20 6.25 5.40
N ARG A 72 -10.01 5.29 4.48
CA ARG A 72 -8.71 4.67 4.18
C ARG A 72 -7.64 5.69 3.81
N VAL A 73 -7.90 6.53 2.80
CA VAL A 73 -6.94 7.53 2.31
C VAL A 73 -6.69 8.59 3.38
N HIS A 74 -7.72 9.03 4.09
CA HIS A 74 -7.61 10.00 5.17
C HIS A 74 -6.74 9.48 6.31
N GLY A 75 -7.04 8.30 6.85
CA GLY A 75 -6.31 7.70 7.96
C GLY A 75 -4.83 7.49 7.67
N VAL A 76 -4.50 6.90 6.51
CA VAL A 76 -3.11 6.73 6.08
C VAL A 76 -2.43 8.09 5.89
N SER A 77 -3.11 9.06 5.27
CA SER A 77 -2.55 10.41 5.08
C SER A 77 -2.27 11.12 6.39
N GLN A 78 -3.12 10.97 7.40
CA GLN A 78 -2.94 11.59 8.71
C GLN A 78 -1.70 11.05 9.43
N LEU A 79 -1.51 9.73 9.43
CA LEU A 79 -0.34 9.09 10.01
C LEU A 79 0.96 9.46 9.27
N ILE A 80 0.93 9.52 7.93
CA ILE A 80 2.07 10.01 7.13
C ILE A 80 2.43 11.44 7.53
N LYS A 81 1.44 12.35 7.59
CA LYS A 81 1.65 13.75 7.98
C LYS A 81 2.14 13.87 9.42
N ALA A 82 1.63 13.04 10.34
CA ALA A 82 2.09 13.02 11.73
C ALA A 82 3.56 12.60 11.84
N PHE A 83 3.97 11.57 11.10
CA PHE A 83 5.37 11.14 11.04
C PHE A 83 6.27 12.24 10.46
N LEU A 84 5.90 12.81 9.32
CA LEU A 84 6.63 13.92 8.68
C LEU A 84 6.79 15.13 9.61
N ARG A 85 5.76 15.47 10.39
CA ARG A 85 5.85 16.53 11.41
C ARG A 85 6.84 16.20 12.51
N LYS A 86 6.82 14.98 13.04
CA LYS A 86 7.73 14.56 14.12
C LYS A 86 9.20 14.48 13.67
N THR A 87 9.44 14.23 12.38
CA THR A 87 10.78 14.16 11.78
C THR A 87 11.22 15.45 11.09
N GLU A 88 10.39 16.49 11.07
CA GLU A 88 10.61 17.73 10.31
C GLU A 88 10.95 17.46 8.83
N CYS A 89 10.28 16.47 8.24
CA CYS A 89 10.55 15.92 6.90
C CYS A 89 11.97 15.36 6.68
N HIS A 90 12.83 15.33 7.70
CA HIS A 90 14.15 14.71 7.66
C HIS A 90 14.05 13.19 7.86
N CYS A 91 13.41 12.53 6.91
CA CYS A 91 13.10 11.10 6.97
C CYS A 91 13.01 10.48 5.57
N GLN A 92 12.76 9.18 5.53
CA GLN A 92 12.40 8.46 4.30
C GLN A 92 10.97 7.93 4.40
N ILE A 93 10.32 7.77 3.26
CA ILE A 93 9.06 7.02 3.15
C ILE A 93 9.27 5.90 2.14
N LEU A 94 8.87 4.68 2.51
CA LEU A 94 8.92 3.49 1.68
C LEU A 94 7.51 2.90 1.55
N ASN A 95 6.84 3.16 0.43
CA ASN A 95 5.52 2.62 0.11
C ASN A 95 5.68 1.27 -0.60
N LEU A 96 5.34 0.18 0.09
CA LEU A 96 5.51 -1.20 -0.35
C LEU A 96 4.19 -1.71 -0.93
N GLY A 97 4.19 -2.09 -2.21
CA GLY A 97 2.98 -2.37 -2.98
C GLY A 97 2.23 -1.08 -3.35
N ALA A 98 2.97 -0.07 -3.81
CA ALA A 98 2.47 1.29 -3.98
C ALA A 98 1.43 1.43 -5.10
N GLY A 99 1.39 0.51 -6.07
CA GLY A 99 0.50 0.60 -7.23
C GLY A 99 0.60 1.94 -7.95
N MET A 100 -0.55 2.53 -8.26
CA MET A 100 -0.65 3.87 -8.87
C MET A 100 -0.79 4.99 -7.83
N ASP A 101 -0.24 4.81 -6.63
CA ASP A 101 -0.29 5.84 -5.57
C ASP A 101 0.29 7.19 -6.04
N THR A 102 -0.29 8.26 -5.53
CA THR A 102 0.01 9.64 -5.94
C THR A 102 0.58 10.48 -4.80
N THR A 103 0.88 9.86 -3.66
CA THR A 103 1.24 10.57 -2.42
C THR A 103 2.48 11.42 -2.59
N PHE A 104 3.48 10.99 -3.36
CA PHE A 104 4.66 11.81 -3.64
C PHE A 104 4.32 13.21 -4.18
N TRP A 105 3.48 13.28 -5.21
CA TRP A 105 3.10 14.56 -5.81
C TRP A 105 2.21 15.38 -4.87
N ARG A 106 1.26 14.75 -4.19
CA ARG A 106 0.40 15.44 -3.20
C ARG A 106 1.21 16.01 -2.04
N LEU A 107 2.22 15.29 -1.54
CA LEU A 107 3.13 15.80 -0.52
C LEU A 107 4.00 16.95 -1.04
N LYS A 108 4.39 16.95 -2.32
CA LYS A 108 5.10 18.08 -2.94
C LYS A 108 4.24 19.33 -2.97
N ASP A 109 2.96 19.22 -3.34
CA ASP A 109 2.04 20.36 -3.37
C ASP A 109 1.79 20.95 -1.99
N GLU A 110 1.89 20.13 -0.94
CA GLU A 110 1.76 20.56 0.46
C GLU A 110 3.09 21.02 1.09
N ASP A 111 4.21 21.01 0.36
CA ASP A 111 5.56 21.30 0.87
C ASP A 111 6.01 20.38 2.04
N LEU A 112 5.63 19.11 1.96
CA LEU A 112 5.86 18.08 2.98
C LEU A 112 6.74 16.91 2.48
N LEU A 113 7.63 17.17 1.52
CA LEU A 113 8.44 16.10 0.93
C LEU A 113 9.49 15.55 1.92
N PRO A 114 9.57 14.21 2.12
CA PRO A 114 10.65 13.60 2.90
C PRO A 114 11.99 13.74 2.18
N SER A 115 13.11 13.45 2.86
CA SER A 115 14.46 13.42 2.25
C SER A 115 14.47 12.58 0.96
N LYS A 116 13.84 11.39 0.98
CA LYS A 116 13.59 10.60 -0.23
C LYS A 116 12.33 9.73 -0.06
N TYR A 117 11.54 9.64 -1.12
CA TYR A 117 10.34 8.82 -1.20
C TYR A 117 10.60 7.63 -2.12
N PHE A 118 10.33 6.42 -1.64
CA PHE A 118 10.55 5.17 -2.35
C PHE A 118 9.21 4.47 -2.56
N GLU A 119 9.01 3.93 -3.75
CA GLU A 119 7.90 3.04 -4.05
C GLU A 119 8.44 1.71 -4.54
N VAL A 120 7.80 0.64 -4.10
CA VAL A 120 8.09 -0.72 -4.54
C VAL A 120 6.80 -1.38 -5.00
N ASP A 121 6.85 -2.04 -6.15
CA ASP A 121 5.77 -2.91 -6.62
C ASP A 121 6.33 -3.96 -7.58
N PHE A 122 5.50 -4.89 -8.06
CA PHE A 122 5.90 -5.83 -9.09
C PHE A 122 6.43 -5.11 -10.33
N PRO A 123 7.46 -5.65 -11.02
CA PRO A 123 8.04 -5.04 -12.23
C PRO A 123 7.00 -4.64 -13.28
N MET A 124 5.93 -5.44 -13.46
CA MET A 124 4.83 -5.13 -14.38
C MET A 124 4.07 -3.84 -14.01
N ILE A 125 3.80 -3.65 -12.72
CA ILE A 125 3.07 -2.48 -12.21
C ILE A 125 3.95 -1.24 -12.34
N VAL A 126 5.23 -1.36 -11.99
CA VAL A 126 6.22 -0.30 -12.16
C VAL A 126 6.36 0.10 -13.63
N THR A 127 6.49 -0.84 -14.56
CA THR A 127 6.55 -0.52 -16.00
C THR A 127 5.34 0.30 -16.47
N ARG A 128 4.12 -0.03 -16.00
CA ARG A 128 2.90 0.75 -16.30
C ARG A 128 2.97 2.17 -15.73
N LYS A 129 3.44 2.32 -14.50
CA LYS A 129 3.60 3.63 -13.84
C LYS A 129 4.66 4.48 -14.56
N LEU A 130 5.82 3.90 -14.86
CA LEU A 130 6.90 4.58 -15.60
C LEU A 130 6.48 4.98 -17.01
N HIS A 131 5.68 4.16 -17.70
CA HIS A 131 5.09 4.54 -18.98
C HIS A 131 4.22 5.80 -18.85
N SER A 132 3.39 5.88 -17.81
CA SER A 132 2.55 7.05 -17.54
C SER A 132 3.38 8.32 -17.28
N LEU A 133 4.49 8.21 -16.52
CA LEU A 133 5.42 9.32 -16.32
C LEU A 133 6.03 9.79 -17.64
N LYS A 134 6.48 8.86 -18.48
CA LYS A 134 7.11 9.16 -19.77
C LYS A 134 6.17 9.92 -20.72
N VAL A 135 4.88 9.56 -20.74
CA VAL A 135 3.90 10.16 -21.67
C VAL A 135 3.17 11.38 -21.10
N LYS A 136 3.29 11.67 -19.80
CA LYS A 136 2.64 12.79 -19.12
C LYS A 136 3.68 13.71 -18.46
N PRO A 137 4.12 14.78 -19.14
CA PRO A 137 5.06 15.76 -18.57
C PRO A 137 4.62 16.30 -17.21
N PHE A 138 3.32 16.46 -16.98
CA PHE A 138 2.74 16.90 -15.70
C PHE A 138 3.17 16.03 -14.50
N LEU A 139 3.41 14.73 -14.69
CA LEU A 139 3.89 13.84 -13.64
C LEU A 139 5.41 13.84 -13.53
N LEU A 140 6.11 13.93 -14.66
CA LEU A 140 7.57 13.81 -14.71
C LEU A 140 8.28 15.09 -14.29
N GLN A 141 7.76 16.26 -14.67
CA GLN A 141 8.39 17.54 -14.41
C GLN A 141 8.63 17.82 -12.91
N PRO A 142 7.68 17.56 -11.98
CA PRO A 142 7.92 17.70 -10.56
C PRO A 142 9.07 16.84 -10.01
N ILE A 143 9.36 15.70 -10.65
CA ILE A 143 10.48 14.83 -10.27
C ILE A 143 11.80 15.42 -10.78
N ILE A 144 11.82 15.91 -12.03
CA ILE A 144 13.00 16.54 -12.65
C ILE A 144 13.41 17.81 -11.90
N GLU A 145 12.46 18.66 -11.51
CA GLU A 145 12.70 19.89 -10.72
C GLU A 145 13.46 19.63 -9.43
N LEU A 146 13.32 18.42 -8.86
CA LEU A 146 13.92 18.01 -7.60
C LEU A 146 15.18 17.14 -7.79
N HIS A 147 15.53 16.81 -9.04
CA HIS A 147 16.70 16.01 -9.38
C HIS A 147 17.95 16.88 -9.54
N SER A 148 19.14 16.28 -9.41
CA SER A 148 20.40 16.93 -9.80
C SER A 148 20.53 16.95 -11.34
N GLU A 149 21.54 17.66 -11.85
CA GLU A 149 21.91 17.75 -13.28
C GLU A 149 22.24 16.39 -13.94
N ASP A 150 22.23 15.29 -13.19
CA ASP A 150 22.50 13.95 -13.71
C ASP A 150 21.31 13.43 -14.54
N PRO A 151 21.56 12.52 -15.51
CA PRO A 151 20.47 11.85 -16.22
C PRO A 151 19.67 10.97 -15.24
N LEU A 152 18.34 11.12 -15.26
CA LEU A 152 17.44 10.20 -14.57
C LEU A 152 17.73 8.76 -14.99
N GLN A 153 18.05 7.90 -14.02
CA GLN A 153 18.25 6.48 -14.29
C GLN A 153 16.90 5.82 -14.51
N ASN A 154 16.69 5.24 -15.70
CA ASN A 154 15.49 4.51 -16.05
C ASN A 154 15.83 3.31 -16.95
N ASP A 155 15.66 2.09 -16.43
CA ASP A 155 15.94 0.83 -17.12
C ASP A 155 14.67 0.01 -17.46
N GLY A 156 13.48 0.62 -17.31
CA GLY A 156 12.17 0.00 -17.60
C GLY A 156 11.49 -0.65 -16.40
N HIS A 157 12.23 -0.98 -15.35
CA HIS A 157 11.70 -1.47 -14.07
C HIS A 157 12.21 -0.67 -12.85
N LEU A 158 13.06 0.31 -13.08
CA LEU A 158 13.55 1.23 -12.07
C LEU A 158 13.43 2.67 -12.58
N LEU A 159 13.02 3.58 -11.71
CA LEU A 159 13.30 5.01 -11.83
C LEU A 159 14.01 5.43 -10.56
N ASP A 160 15.19 6.03 -10.68
CA ASP A 160 15.90 6.61 -9.56
C ASP A 160 16.17 8.10 -9.81
N SER A 161 15.74 8.93 -8.86
CA SER A 161 16.02 10.36 -8.80
C SER A 161 16.49 10.74 -7.40
N LYS A 162 16.83 12.02 -7.21
CA LYS A 162 17.34 12.51 -5.93
C LYS A 162 16.31 12.40 -4.80
N ARG A 163 15.03 12.65 -5.10
CA ARG A 163 13.95 12.75 -4.10
C ARG A 163 12.88 11.67 -4.23
N TYR A 164 12.88 10.91 -5.33
CA TYR A 164 11.87 9.89 -5.61
C TYR A 164 12.47 8.69 -6.35
N ALA A 165 12.12 7.48 -5.92
CA ALA A 165 12.49 6.25 -6.62
C ALA A 165 11.28 5.31 -6.74
N ILE A 166 11.16 4.65 -7.89
CA ILE A 166 10.15 3.61 -8.15
C ILE A 166 10.88 2.34 -8.56
N ILE A 167 10.69 1.27 -7.80
CA ILE A 167 11.49 0.04 -7.87
C ILE A 167 10.59 -1.15 -8.17
N GLY A 168 10.83 -1.83 -9.28
CA GLY A 168 10.21 -3.11 -9.61
C GLY A 168 10.88 -4.23 -8.85
N ALA A 169 10.25 -4.79 -7.83
CA ALA A 169 10.75 -5.91 -7.04
C ALA A 169 9.59 -6.73 -6.46
N ASP A 170 9.83 -8.02 -6.22
CA ASP A 170 8.89 -8.85 -5.48
C ASP A 170 9.13 -8.68 -3.97
N LEU A 171 8.10 -8.27 -3.21
CA LEU A 171 8.22 -8.08 -1.76
C LEU A 171 8.50 -9.38 -0.99
N ARG A 172 8.32 -10.54 -1.64
CA ARG A 172 8.62 -11.86 -1.09
C ARG A 172 10.10 -12.22 -1.22
N ASP A 173 10.84 -11.57 -2.13
CA ASP A 173 12.29 -11.70 -2.31
C ASP A 173 13.03 -10.55 -1.60
N LEU A 174 13.21 -10.70 -0.29
CA LEU A 174 13.84 -9.66 0.55
C LEU A 174 15.29 -9.33 0.14
N PRO A 175 16.16 -10.31 -0.22
CA PRO A 175 17.48 -10.01 -0.77
C PRO A 175 17.43 -9.09 -2.00
N GLU A 176 16.55 -9.37 -2.98
CA GLU A 176 16.38 -8.53 -4.16
C GLU A 176 15.89 -7.12 -3.79
N LEU A 177 14.88 -7.04 -2.92
CA LEU A 177 14.30 -5.80 -2.42
C LEU A 177 15.39 -4.91 -1.79
N GLU A 178 16.17 -5.46 -0.87
CA GLU A 178 17.21 -4.73 -0.15
C GLU A 178 18.34 -4.28 -1.09
N GLU A 179 18.77 -5.13 -2.03
CA GLU A 179 19.77 -4.78 -3.03
C GLU A 179 19.32 -3.57 -3.86
N LYS A 180 18.08 -3.59 -4.38
CA LYS A 180 17.55 -2.51 -5.22
C LYS A 180 17.34 -1.21 -4.44
N LEU A 181 16.85 -1.29 -3.20
CA LEU A 181 16.73 -0.11 -2.34
C LEU A 181 18.09 0.53 -2.04
N LYS A 182 19.12 -0.29 -1.76
CA LYS A 182 20.49 0.20 -1.57
C LYS A 182 21.06 0.84 -2.84
N LYS A 183 20.81 0.25 -4.02
CA LYS A 183 21.19 0.86 -5.31
C LYS A 183 20.56 2.25 -5.50
N CYS A 184 19.34 2.45 -4.99
CA CYS A 184 18.66 3.75 -4.98
C CYS A 184 19.07 4.63 -3.79
N ASN A 185 20.19 4.33 -3.13
CA ASN A 185 20.75 5.12 -2.02
C ASN A 185 19.79 5.28 -0.82
N MET A 186 18.99 4.25 -0.50
CA MET A 186 18.25 4.20 0.76
C MET A 186 19.24 4.22 1.94
N ASN A 187 19.03 5.13 2.90
CA ASN A 187 19.88 5.29 4.07
C ASN A 187 19.23 4.65 5.32
N PRO A 188 19.77 3.54 5.86
CA PRO A 188 19.28 2.90 7.07
C PRO A 188 19.33 3.76 8.34
N GLN A 189 20.14 4.82 8.34
CA GLN A 189 20.34 5.69 9.50
C GLN A 189 19.29 6.81 9.62
N LEU A 190 18.47 7.02 8.59
CA LEU A 190 17.38 8.00 8.66
C LEU A 190 16.12 7.38 9.26
N PRO A 191 15.33 8.16 10.03
CA PRO A 191 13.98 7.76 10.40
C PRO A 191 13.20 7.37 9.14
N THR A 192 12.62 6.16 9.13
CA THR A 192 11.95 5.64 7.94
C THR A 192 10.52 5.21 8.26
N LEU A 193 9.57 5.76 7.52
CA LEU A 193 8.18 5.31 7.52
C LEU A 193 7.98 4.29 6.39
N LEU A 194 7.48 3.12 6.74
CA LEU A 194 7.06 2.10 5.78
C LEU A 194 5.54 2.03 5.74
N VAL A 195 4.98 1.87 4.54
CA VAL A 195 3.53 1.82 4.33
C VAL A 195 3.18 0.58 3.52
N THR A 196 2.21 -0.20 3.99
CA THR A 196 1.52 -1.25 3.23
C THR A 196 0.02 -0.98 3.25
N GLU A 197 -0.55 -0.70 2.08
CA GLU A 197 -1.95 -0.26 1.95
C GLU A 197 -2.76 -1.28 1.12
N CYS A 198 -3.33 -2.29 1.79
CA CYS A 198 -3.86 -3.55 1.25
C CYS A 198 -2.79 -4.32 0.47
N VAL A 199 -1.76 -4.81 1.16
CA VAL A 199 -0.63 -5.49 0.52
C VAL A 199 -0.27 -6.78 1.24
N LEU A 200 -0.10 -6.76 2.57
CA LEU A 200 0.39 -7.93 3.30
C LEU A 200 -0.58 -9.12 3.24
N VAL A 201 -1.89 -8.86 3.14
CA VAL A 201 -2.92 -9.89 2.97
C VAL A 201 -2.76 -10.76 1.71
N TYR A 202 -2.04 -10.28 0.67
CA TYR A 202 -1.83 -11.00 -0.59
C TYR A 202 -0.63 -11.95 -0.58
N MET A 203 0.20 -11.91 0.46
CA MET A 203 1.32 -12.83 0.65
C MET A 203 1.06 -13.75 1.84
N THR A 204 1.81 -14.84 1.93
CA THR A 204 1.61 -15.77 3.05
C THR A 204 1.92 -15.08 4.39
N PRO A 205 1.36 -15.58 5.50
CA PRO A 205 1.66 -15.11 6.85
C PRO A 205 3.16 -15.11 7.14
N GLU A 206 3.88 -16.14 6.69
CA GLU A 206 5.33 -16.23 6.80
C GLU A 206 6.05 -15.13 6.00
N GLN A 207 5.68 -14.93 4.73
CA GLN A 207 6.30 -13.91 3.87
C GLN A 207 6.11 -12.50 4.44
N SER A 208 4.89 -12.18 4.87
CA SER A 208 4.61 -10.87 5.47
C SER A 208 5.28 -10.68 6.82
N ALA A 209 5.38 -11.72 7.66
CA ALA A 209 6.16 -11.67 8.89
C ALA A 209 7.66 -11.41 8.61
N ASN A 210 8.21 -12.07 7.59
CA ASN A 210 9.59 -11.85 7.15
C ASN A 210 9.81 -10.39 6.69
N LEU A 211 8.89 -9.81 5.93
CA LEU A 211 8.95 -8.40 5.51
C LEU A 211 8.88 -7.43 6.70
N LEU A 212 7.96 -7.66 7.64
CA LEU A 212 7.85 -6.86 8.86
C LEU A 212 9.14 -6.92 9.71
N LYS A 213 9.72 -8.11 9.85
CA LYS A 213 10.95 -8.34 10.59
C LYS A 213 12.16 -7.72 9.91
N TRP A 214 12.25 -7.82 8.58
CA TRP A 214 13.28 -7.14 7.79
C TRP A 214 13.19 -5.62 7.99
N ALA A 215 12.00 -5.03 7.91
CA ALA A 215 11.81 -3.60 8.13
C ALA A 215 12.25 -3.18 9.54
N ALA A 216 11.80 -3.89 10.57
CA ALA A 216 12.21 -3.61 11.96
C ALA A 216 13.71 -3.77 12.19
N SER A 217 14.38 -4.70 11.48
CA SER A 217 15.82 -4.94 11.60
C SER A 217 16.66 -3.95 10.80
N SER A 218 16.12 -3.39 9.72
CA SER A 218 16.85 -2.51 8.80
C SER A 218 17.02 -1.09 9.32
N PHE A 219 16.13 -0.62 10.19
CA PHE A 219 16.11 0.77 10.64
C PHE A 219 16.14 0.87 12.16
N ASP A 220 17.00 1.72 12.69
CA ASP A 220 17.06 1.97 14.13
C ASP A 220 15.84 2.77 14.61
N THR A 221 15.39 3.74 13.80
CA THR A 221 14.17 4.53 14.05
C THR A 221 13.19 4.34 12.91
N ALA A 222 12.02 3.76 13.17
CA ALA A 222 11.04 3.50 12.13
C ALA A 222 9.59 3.57 12.61
N MET A 223 8.69 3.77 11.65
CA MET A 223 7.26 3.59 11.80
C MET A 223 6.75 2.68 10.68
N PHE A 224 5.78 1.82 10.97
CA PHE A 224 5.09 1.00 9.99
C PHE A 224 3.60 1.36 10.00
N ILE A 225 3.00 1.55 8.84
CA ILE A 225 1.55 1.68 8.67
C ILE A 225 1.08 0.47 7.86
N ASN A 226 0.09 -0.25 8.39
CA ASN A 226 -0.60 -1.32 7.67
C ASN A 226 -2.09 -1.01 7.62
N TYR A 227 -2.65 -0.94 6.42
CA TYR A 227 -4.09 -0.92 6.20
C TYR A 227 -4.48 -2.22 5.50
N GLU A 228 -5.35 -3.04 6.08
CA GLU A 228 -5.90 -4.23 5.44
C GLU A 228 -7.14 -4.73 6.18
N GLN A 229 -7.60 -5.94 5.83
CA GLN A 229 -8.76 -6.56 6.44
C GLN A 229 -8.55 -6.88 7.94
N VAL A 230 -9.66 -6.99 8.66
CA VAL A 230 -9.74 -7.47 10.04
C VAL A 230 -11.07 -8.19 10.27
N ASN A 231 -11.21 -8.93 11.36
CA ASN A 231 -12.45 -9.62 11.74
C ASN A 231 -12.94 -10.63 10.67
N MET A 232 -12.03 -11.25 9.92
CA MET A 232 -12.36 -12.09 8.76
C MET A 232 -12.92 -13.49 9.09
N ASP A 233 -13.02 -13.86 10.37
CA ASP A 233 -13.50 -15.16 10.83
C ASP A 233 -15.04 -15.27 10.85
N ASP A 234 -15.76 -14.16 10.69
CA ASP A 234 -17.22 -14.14 10.73
C ASP A 234 -17.88 -14.45 9.37
N ARG A 235 -19.22 -14.47 9.33
CA ARG A 235 -19.97 -14.76 8.09
C ARG A 235 -19.70 -13.75 6.99
N PHE A 236 -19.55 -12.47 7.32
CA PHE A 236 -19.27 -11.43 6.33
C PHE A 236 -17.85 -11.56 5.77
N GLY A 237 -16.87 -11.81 6.62
CA GLY A 237 -15.50 -12.14 6.23
C GLY A 237 -15.44 -13.31 5.27
N GLN A 238 -16.17 -14.40 5.54
CA GLN A 238 -16.23 -15.55 4.62
C GLN A 238 -16.85 -15.20 3.26
N ILE A 239 -17.92 -14.40 3.23
CA ILE A 239 -18.53 -13.91 1.99
C ILE A 239 -17.54 -13.02 1.21
N MET A 240 -16.79 -12.17 1.91
CA MET A 240 -15.77 -11.30 1.32
C MET A 240 -14.65 -12.12 0.67
N ILE A 241 -14.14 -13.15 1.36
CA ILE A 241 -13.13 -14.08 0.83
C ILE A 241 -13.67 -14.77 -0.44
N GLU A 242 -14.89 -15.30 -0.39
CA GLU A 242 -15.49 -15.97 -1.55
C GLU A 242 -15.64 -15.01 -2.75
N ASN A 243 -16.07 -13.77 -2.50
CA ASN A 243 -16.21 -12.75 -3.54
C ASN A 243 -14.88 -12.39 -4.20
N LEU A 244 -13.78 -12.33 -3.45
CA LEU A 244 -12.44 -12.05 -3.98
C LEU A 244 -11.88 -13.24 -4.76
N ARG A 245 -12.08 -14.48 -4.27
CA ARG A 245 -11.71 -15.70 -5.00
C ARG A 245 -12.40 -15.82 -6.36
N ARG A 246 -13.68 -15.42 -6.45
CA ARG A 246 -14.42 -15.36 -7.72
C ARG A 246 -13.80 -14.38 -8.73
N ARG A 247 -13.01 -13.41 -8.28
CA ARG A 247 -12.22 -12.47 -9.09
C ARG A 247 -10.76 -12.92 -9.25
N GLN A 248 -10.47 -14.19 -8.98
CA GLN A 248 -9.12 -14.78 -9.06
C GLN A 248 -8.12 -14.12 -8.11
N CYS A 249 -8.60 -13.49 -7.03
CA CYS A 249 -7.77 -12.86 -6.02
C CYS A 249 -7.90 -13.65 -4.71
N ASP A 250 -6.94 -14.54 -4.44
CA ASP A 250 -6.86 -15.22 -3.14
C ASP A 250 -6.16 -14.34 -2.11
N LEU A 251 -6.62 -14.45 -0.86
CA LEU A 251 -6.06 -13.73 0.28
C LEU A 251 -5.14 -14.68 1.06
N ALA A 252 -3.93 -14.90 0.55
CA ALA A 252 -2.97 -15.84 1.11
C ALA A 252 -2.66 -15.60 2.60
N GLY A 253 -2.76 -14.35 3.06
CA GLY A 253 -2.50 -13.91 4.43
C GLY A 253 -3.73 -13.76 5.31
N VAL A 254 -4.92 -14.20 4.89
CA VAL A 254 -6.19 -13.90 5.59
C VAL A 254 -6.24 -14.40 7.03
N GLU A 255 -5.50 -15.46 7.39
CA GLU A 255 -5.43 -15.95 8.76
C GLU A 255 -4.84 -14.93 9.75
N THR A 256 -4.07 -13.95 9.26
CA THR A 256 -3.54 -12.85 10.08
C THR A 256 -4.57 -11.75 10.34
N CYS A 257 -5.66 -11.72 9.57
CA CYS A 257 -6.74 -10.73 9.61
C CYS A 257 -7.87 -11.11 10.58
N LYS A 258 -7.53 -11.82 11.67
CA LYS A 258 -8.51 -12.34 12.63
C LYS A 258 -9.14 -11.27 13.51
N SER A 259 -8.33 -10.38 14.09
CA SER A 259 -8.80 -9.31 14.97
C SER A 259 -7.79 -8.17 15.06
N LEU A 260 -8.18 -7.03 15.66
CA LEU A 260 -7.25 -5.94 15.94
C LEU A 260 -6.09 -6.39 16.85
N GLU A 261 -6.35 -7.31 17.79
CA GLU A 261 -5.32 -7.88 18.65
C GLU A 261 -4.32 -8.71 17.86
N SER A 262 -4.77 -9.57 16.92
CA SER A 262 -3.85 -10.36 16.09
C SER A 262 -2.99 -9.48 15.19
N GLN A 263 -3.54 -8.38 14.67
CA GLN A 263 -2.78 -7.41 13.87
C GLN A 263 -1.71 -6.69 14.70
N LYS A 264 -2.02 -6.27 15.93
CA LYS A 264 -1.03 -5.68 16.86
C LYS A 264 0.04 -6.69 17.26
N GLU A 265 -0.36 -7.90 17.63
CA GLU A 265 0.56 -8.97 18.03
C GLU A 265 1.54 -9.32 16.90
N ARG A 266 1.04 -9.42 15.66
CA ARG A 266 1.88 -9.63 14.48
C ARG A 266 2.97 -8.57 14.32
N LEU A 267 2.67 -7.30 14.58
CA LEU A 267 3.68 -6.23 14.55
C LEU A 267 4.69 -6.42 15.69
N LEU A 268 4.22 -6.60 16.93
CA LEU A 268 5.09 -6.74 18.11
C LEU A 268 6.02 -7.96 18.02
N LEU A 269 5.52 -9.12 17.59
CA LEU A 269 6.29 -10.35 17.43
C LEU A 269 7.39 -10.23 16.36
N ASN A 270 7.23 -9.31 15.40
CA ASN A 270 8.17 -9.10 14.31
C ASN A 270 9.10 -7.89 14.54
N GLY A 271 9.39 -7.58 15.81
CA GLY A 271 10.48 -6.66 16.19
C GLY A 271 10.08 -5.20 16.36
N TRP A 272 8.78 -4.88 16.37
CA TRP A 272 8.28 -3.54 16.65
C TRP A 272 8.05 -3.33 18.15
N GLU A 273 8.32 -2.13 18.66
CA GLU A 273 8.27 -1.83 20.10
C GLU A 273 6.86 -1.46 20.58
N THR A 274 6.11 -0.76 19.72
CA THR A 274 4.72 -0.38 19.98
C THR A 274 3.85 -0.81 18.82
N ALA A 275 2.58 -1.12 19.09
CA ALA A 275 1.58 -1.34 18.05
C ALA A 275 0.23 -0.77 18.51
N SER A 276 -0.48 -0.13 17.57
CA SER A 276 -1.83 0.37 17.73
C SER A 276 -2.64 -0.03 16.51
N ALA A 277 -3.93 -0.24 16.70
CA ALA A 277 -4.84 -0.64 15.65
C ALA A 277 -6.24 -0.14 15.98
N VAL A 278 -6.96 0.30 14.96
CA VAL A 278 -8.39 0.62 15.03
C VAL A 278 -9.07 0.04 13.81
N ASP A 279 -10.32 -0.38 13.95
CA ASP A 279 -11.14 -0.65 12.78
C ASP A 279 -11.53 0.66 12.08
N MET A 280 -11.92 0.57 10.81
CA MET A 280 -12.22 1.77 10.03
C MET A 280 -13.50 2.46 10.45
N MET A 281 -14.38 1.78 11.20
CA MET A 281 -15.61 2.38 11.72
C MET A 281 -15.31 3.27 12.92
N GLU A 282 -14.42 2.82 13.82
CA GLU A 282 -13.87 3.65 14.89
C GLU A 282 -13.17 4.88 14.31
N LEU A 283 -12.33 4.71 13.28
CA LEU A 283 -11.68 5.84 12.60
C LEU A 283 -12.71 6.80 11.99
N TYR A 284 -13.69 6.28 11.26
CA TYR A 284 -14.75 7.09 10.65
C TYR A 284 -15.53 7.89 11.69
N SER A 285 -15.85 7.28 12.84
CA SER A 285 -16.59 7.93 13.94
C SER A 285 -15.83 9.08 14.61
N LYS A 286 -14.50 9.11 14.49
CA LYS A 286 -13.64 10.14 15.07
C LYS A 286 -13.18 11.20 14.07
N LEU A 287 -13.64 11.12 12.81
CA LEU A 287 -13.37 12.16 11.83
C LEU A 287 -13.90 13.53 12.32
N PRO A 288 -13.24 14.64 11.97
CA PRO A 288 -13.77 15.96 12.27
C PRO A 288 -15.18 16.12 11.71
N GLN A 289 -16.12 16.65 12.52
CA GLN A 289 -17.52 16.77 12.13
C GLN A 289 -17.72 17.51 10.79
N ALA A 290 -16.88 18.50 10.50
CA ALA A 290 -16.90 19.22 9.23
C ALA A 290 -16.56 18.31 8.03
N GLU A 291 -15.61 17.39 8.18
CA GLU A 291 -15.28 16.42 7.13
C GLU A 291 -16.39 15.39 6.95
N VAL A 292 -17.00 14.89 8.04
CA VAL A 292 -18.15 13.99 7.99
C VAL A 292 -19.31 14.66 7.24
N SER A 293 -19.71 15.87 7.65
CA SER A 293 -20.79 16.60 6.98
C SER A 293 -20.49 16.88 5.51
N ARG A 294 -19.22 17.15 5.16
CA ARG A 294 -18.80 17.35 3.76
C ARG A 294 -18.98 16.06 2.95
N ILE A 295 -18.40 14.94 3.38
CA ILE A 295 -18.42 13.69 2.60
C ILE A 295 -19.83 13.08 2.52
N GLU A 296 -20.62 13.17 3.59
CA GLU A 296 -21.98 12.61 3.61
C GLU A 296 -22.96 13.40 2.73
N SER A 297 -22.63 14.67 2.43
CA SER A 297 -23.40 15.48 1.48
C SER A 297 -23.12 15.17 0.00
N LEU A 298 -22.04 14.44 -0.31
CA LEU A 298 -21.67 14.11 -1.69
C LEU A 298 -22.59 13.05 -2.29
N GLU A 299 -22.96 12.05 -1.49
CA GLU A 299 -23.80 10.93 -1.91
C GLU A 299 -24.74 10.52 -0.78
N PHE A 300 -26.00 10.29 -1.16
CA PHE A 300 -27.00 9.70 -0.28
C PHE A 300 -26.68 8.22 -0.03
N LEU A 301 -26.72 7.82 1.24
CA LEU A 301 -26.60 6.44 1.71
C LEU A 301 -27.75 6.20 2.68
N ASP A 302 -28.65 5.29 2.33
CA ASP A 302 -29.79 4.88 3.16
C ASP A 302 -29.43 3.77 4.14
N GLU A 303 -28.67 2.77 3.69
CA GLU A 303 -28.27 1.59 4.48
C GLU A 303 -26.91 1.80 5.17
N MET A 304 -26.93 2.49 6.31
CA MET A 304 -25.72 2.73 7.12
C MET A 304 -25.12 1.43 7.68
N GLU A 305 -25.93 0.38 7.83
CA GLU A 305 -25.52 -0.93 8.31
C GLU A 305 -24.50 -1.59 7.36
N LEU A 306 -24.63 -1.36 6.04
CA LEU A 306 -23.66 -1.87 5.06
C LEU A 306 -22.30 -1.18 5.20
N LEU A 307 -22.30 0.14 5.43
CA LEU A 307 -21.08 0.89 5.70
C LEU A 307 -20.42 0.43 7.00
N GLU A 308 -21.20 0.30 8.07
CA GLU A 308 -20.69 -0.19 9.36
C GLU A 308 -20.07 -1.58 9.22
N GLN A 309 -20.78 -2.51 8.58
CA GLN A 309 -20.28 -3.86 8.37
C GLN A 309 -19.00 -3.87 7.52
N LEU A 310 -18.94 -3.09 6.43
CA LEU A 310 -17.73 -2.97 5.61
C LEU A 310 -16.55 -2.40 6.43
N MET A 311 -16.79 -1.31 7.17
CA MET A 311 -15.76 -0.59 7.91
C MET A 311 -15.21 -1.38 9.10
N GLN A 312 -16.04 -2.20 9.75
CA GLN A 312 -15.62 -3.11 10.83
C GLN A 312 -14.75 -4.28 10.33
N HIS A 313 -14.66 -4.49 9.01
CA HIS A 313 -13.84 -5.54 8.39
C HIS A 313 -12.56 -5.03 7.75
N TYR A 314 -12.21 -3.76 7.98
CA TYR A 314 -10.91 -3.19 7.66
C TYR A 314 -10.32 -2.52 8.91
N CYS A 315 -9.00 -2.47 8.99
CA CYS A 315 -8.30 -1.79 10.06
C CYS A 315 -7.16 -0.92 9.54
N LEU A 316 -6.82 0.08 10.35
CA LEU A 316 -5.59 0.84 10.23
C LEU A 316 -4.72 0.53 11.45
N CYS A 317 -3.59 -0.09 11.21
CA CYS A 317 -2.60 -0.44 12.21
C CYS A 317 -1.34 0.40 12.02
N TRP A 318 -0.70 0.80 13.11
CA TRP A 318 0.62 1.40 13.06
C TRP A 318 1.51 0.95 14.21
N ALA A 319 2.80 0.84 13.91
CA ALA A 319 3.82 0.41 14.86
C ALA A 319 5.04 1.33 14.82
N THR A 320 5.79 1.40 15.91
CA THR A 320 7.02 2.22 15.99
C THR A 320 8.16 1.46 16.65
N LYS A 321 9.40 1.85 16.32
CA LYS A 321 10.65 1.35 16.91
C LYS A 321 11.66 2.51 17.01
N GLY A 322 12.41 2.59 18.13
CA GLY A 322 13.53 3.53 18.30
C GLY A 322 13.16 5.02 18.28
N GLY A 323 11.87 5.35 18.42
CA GLY A 323 11.32 6.70 18.22
C GLY A 323 11.17 7.55 19.47
N HIS A 324 11.83 7.23 20.59
CA HIS A 324 11.60 7.91 21.86
C HIS A 324 11.94 9.41 21.81
N ALA A 325 13.08 9.78 21.23
CA ALA A 325 13.51 11.17 21.12
C ALA A 325 12.61 12.02 20.19
N LEU A 326 12.00 11.38 19.19
CA LEU A 326 11.07 12.02 18.24
C LEU A 326 9.62 11.95 18.72
N GLY A 327 9.32 11.26 19.83
CA GLY A 327 7.96 11.05 20.32
C GLY A 327 7.07 10.29 19.35
N LEU A 328 7.61 9.31 18.60
CA LEU A 328 6.82 8.57 17.59
C LEU A 328 5.66 7.77 18.22
N LYS A 329 5.82 7.32 19.47
CA LYS A 329 4.76 6.63 20.23
C LYS A 329 3.50 7.46 20.48
N GLU A 330 3.57 8.78 20.28
CA GLU A 330 2.46 9.72 20.46
C GLU A 330 1.66 9.92 19.17
N ILE A 331 2.12 9.37 18.05
CA ILE A 331 1.45 9.49 16.75
C ILE A 331 0.10 8.77 16.81
N THR A 332 -0.93 9.48 16.34
CA THR A 332 -2.30 8.99 16.17
C THR A 332 -2.88 9.56 14.87
N TYR A 333 -4.01 9.01 14.42
CA TYR A 333 -4.68 9.36 13.16
C TYR A 333 -5.55 10.62 13.29
#